data_AF-A0A1M5CYU8-F1
#
_entry.id   AF-A0A1M5CYU8-F1
#
_cell.length_a   1.000
_cell.length_b   1.000
_cell.length_c   1.000
_cell.angle_alpha   90.00
_cell.angle_beta   90.00
_cell.angle_gamma   90.00
#
_symmetry.space_group_name_H-M   'P 1'
#
loop_
_entity.id
_entity.type
_entity.pdbx_description
1 polymer ?
#
loop_
_entity_poly.entity_id
_entity_poly.type
_entity_poly.pdbx_seq_one_letter_code
_entity_poly.pdbx_strand_id
1 'polypeptide(L)' 'MLISCMQKITEIETEEEYRNALNRFIQLCELQKTDEDLQELILLTDLMEKYERANCGGS' A
#
# COMPACT_ATOMS: atom_id res chain seq x y z
N MET A 1 -5.48 -10.19 21.29
CA MET A 1 -5.68 -8.94 20.54
C MET A 1 -4.33 -8.50 20.04
N LEU A 2 -3.96 -8.88 18.82
CA LEU A 2 -2.71 -8.46 18.20
C LEU A 2 -3.05 -7.28 17.29
N ILE A 3 -3.12 -6.08 17.86
CA ILE A 3 -3.03 -4.86 17.06
C ILE A 3 -1.55 -4.79 16.69
N SER A 4 -1.21 -5.47 15.60
CA SER A 4 0.11 -5.40 15.00
C SER A 4 0.32 -3.93 14.65
N CYS A 5 1.31 -3.32 15.26
CA CYS A 5 1.79 -2.00 14.94
C CYS A 5 2.17 -2.02 13.46
N MET A 6 1.24 -1.65 12.57
CA MET A 6 1.56 -1.45 11.18
C MET A 6 2.61 -0.35 11.15
N GLN A 7 3.86 -0.73 10.87
CA GLN A 7 4.86 0.23 10.45
C GLN A 7 4.20 1.00 9.30
N LYS A 8 3.93 2.29 9.52
CA LYS A 8 3.42 3.16 8.47
C LYS A 8 4.44 3.09 7.34
N ILE A 9 4.10 2.35 6.29
CA ILE A 9 4.89 2.34 5.07
C ILE A 9 4.85 3.77 4.54
N THR A 10 6.00 4.42 4.49
CA THR A 10 6.15 5.79 3.97
C THR A 10 6.76 5.81 2.57
N GLU A 11 7.30 4.68 2.11
CA GLU A 11 7.97 4.54 0.82
C GLU A 11 7.96 3.07 0.36
N ILE A 12 8.03 2.87 -0.96
CA ILE A 12 8.19 1.56 -1.61
C ILE A 12 9.41 1.68 -2.52
N GLU A 13 10.48 0.95 -2.23
CA GLU A 13 11.74 1.00 -2.98
C GLU A 13 11.99 -0.29 -3.75
N THR A 14 11.42 -1.40 -3.30
CA THR A 14 11.65 -2.74 -3.85
C THR A 14 10.38 -3.38 -4.39
N GLU A 15 10.54 -4.35 -5.30
CA GLU A 15 9.42 -5.13 -5.83
C GLU A 15 8.71 -5.95 -4.72
N GLU A 16 9.45 -6.42 -3.72
CA GLU A 16 8.88 -7.14 -2.58
C GLU A 16 7.96 -6.23 -1.75
N GLU A 17 8.40 -5.00 -1.45
CA GLU A 17 7.57 -4.00 -0.77
C GLU A 17 6.34 -3.63 -1.59
N TYR A 18 6.48 -3.50 -2.90
CA TYR A 18 5.35 -3.25 -3.80
C TYR A 18 4.33 -4.40 -3.75
N ARG A 19 4.79 -5.66 -3.82
CA ARG A 19 3.91 -6.85 -3.69
C ARG A 19 3.21 -6.89 -2.34
N ASN A 20 3.89 -6.55 -1.26
CA ASN A 20 3.31 -6.48 0.07
C ASN A 20 2.26 -5.36 0.20
N ALA A 21 2.55 -4.17 -0.35
CA ALA A 21 1.61 -3.05 -0.41
C ALA A 21 0.35 -3.41 -1.22
N LEU A 22 0.52 -4.08 -2.37
CA LEU A 22 -0.59 -4.54 -3.19
C LEU A 22 -1.47 -5.57 -2.46
N ASN A 23 -0.85 -6.55 -1.79
CA ASN A 23 -1.59 -7.53 -0.99
C ASN A 23 -2.40 -6.86 0.13
N ARG A 24 -1.83 -5.85 0.81
CA ARG A 24 -2.55 -5.08 1.82
C ARG A 24 -3.70 -4.27 1.21
N PHE A 25 -3.48 -3.64 0.07
CA PHE A 25 -4.51 -2.91 -0.67
C PHE A 25 -5.70 -3.81 -1.02
N ILE A 26 -5.44 -5.04 -1.50
CA ILE A 26 -6.49 -6.03 -1.81
C ILE A 26 -7.26 -6.40 -0.54
N GLN A 27 -6.57 -6.68 0.57
CA GLN A 27 -7.23 -6.98 1.85
C GLN A 27 -8.12 -5.84 2.33
N LEU A 28 -7.67 -4.58 2.22
CA LEU A 28 -8.47 -3.40 2.58
C LEU A 28 -9.71 -3.23 1.67
N CYS A 29 -9.63 -3.65 0.41
CA CYS A 29 -10.78 -3.64 -0.49
C CYS A 29 -11.86 -4.66 -0.11
N GLU A 30 -11.47 -5.79 0.50
CA GLU A 30 -12.37 -6.88 0.90
C GLU A 30 -13.06 -6.65 2.26
N LEU A 31 -12.58 -5.68 3.06
CA LEU A 31 -13.09 -5.38 4.40
C LEU A 31 -14.14 -4.25 4.39
N GLN A 32 -15.02 -4.22 5.40
CA GLN A 32 -15.89 -3.05 5.66
C GLN A 32 -15.01 -1.87 6.09
N LYS A 33 -15.14 -0.75 5.37
CA LYS A 33 -14.20 0.37 5.42
C LYS A 33 -14.51 1.33 6.57
N THR A 34 -13.58 1.45 7.51
CA THR A 34 -13.49 2.60 8.40
C THR A 34 -12.82 3.78 7.69
N ASP A 35 -12.88 4.98 8.29
CA ASP A 35 -12.16 6.15 7.77
C ASP A 35 -10.63 5.93 7.79
N GLU A 36 -10.11 5.16 8.75
CA GLU A 36 -8.69 4.81 8.84
C GLU A 36 -8.28 3.86 7.71
N ASP A 37 -9.10 2.86 7.39
CA ASP A 37 -8.86 1.95 6.25
C ASP A 37 -8.86 2.71 4.92
N LEU A 38 -9.72 3.72 4.79
CA LEU A 38 -9.76 4.57 3.60
C LEU A 38 -8.49 5.42 3.48
N GLN A 39 -8.00 6.00 4.58
CA GLN A 39 -6.74 6.75 4.59
C GLN A 39 -5.56 5.85 4.21
N GLU A 40 -5.52 4.62 4.71
CA GLU A 40 -4.49 3.65 4.38
C GLU A 40 -4.55 3.27 2.88
N LEU A 41 -5.74 3.04 2.34
CA LEU A 41 -5.94 2.71 0.93
C LEU A 41 -5.45 3.85 0.01
N ILE A 42 -5.75 5.10 0.36
CA ILE A 42 -5.27 6.28 -0.38
C ILE A 42 -3.73 6.35 -0.33
N LEU A 43 -3.14 6.16 0.85
CA LEU A 43 -1.68 6.17 1.01
C LEU A 43 -1.00 5.08 0.17
N LEU A 44 -1.49 3.84 0.25
CA LEU A 44 -0.93 2.73 -0.52
C LEU A 44 -1.02 2.97 -2.03
N THR A 45 -2.11 3.58 -2.50
CA THR A 45 -2.29 3.93 -3.91
C THR A 45 -1.22 4.93 -4.37
N ASP A 46 -0.99 6.00 -3.61
CA ASP A 46 0.02 7.02 -3.93
C ASP A 46 1.44 6.43 -3.96
N LEU A 47 1.77 5.57 -2.99
CA LEU A 47 3.09 4.93 -2.92
C LEU A 47 3.33 3.95 -4.07
N MET A 48 2.33 3.14 -4.43
CA MET A 48 2.43 2.21 -5.56
C MET A 48 2.56 2.98 -6.89
N GLU A 49 1.80 4.04 -7.10
CA GLU A 49 1.94 4.89 -8.30
C GLU A 49 3.32 5.55 -8.37
N LYS A 50 3.84 6.05 -7.24
CA LYS A 50 5.20 6.61 -7.17
C LYS A 50 6.24 5.58 -7.60
N TYR A 51 6.15 4.35 -7.08
CA TYR A 51 7.05 3.26 -7.45
C TYR A 51 6.94 2.90 -8.95
N GLU A 52 5.71 2.76 -9.47
CA GLU A 52 5.47 2.43 -10.88
C GLU A 52 6.01 3.50 -11.83
N ARG A 53 5.81 4.79 -11.53
CA ARG A 53 6.37 5.89 -12.33
C ARG A 53 7.89 5.84 -12.39
N ALA A 54 8.54 5.46 -11.28
CA ALA A 54 9.99 5.38 -11.21
C ALA A 54 10.59 4.13 -11.89
N ASN A 55 9.87 3.00 -11.87
CA ASN A 55 10.46 1.69 -12.22
C ASN A 55 9.82 1.02 -13.44
N CYS A 56 8.57 1.36 -13.78
CA CYS A 56 7.79 0.75 -14.86
C CYS A 56 7.56 1.70 -16.05
N GLY A 57 8.01 2.96 -15.97
CA GLY A 57 7.96 3.94 -17.06
C GLY A 57 8.91 3.68 -18.24
N GLY A 58 9.32 2.42 -18.44
CA GLY A 58 10.12 2.01 -19.58
C GLY A 58 9.28 2.00 -20.85
N SER A 59 9.75 2.74 -21.85
CA SER A 59 9.23 2.86 -23.23
C SER A 59 8.72 1.57 -23.86
#